data_AF-A0A269PIH2-F1
#
_entry.id   AF-A0A269PIH2-F1
#
_cell.length_a   1.000
_cell.length_b   1.000
_cell.length_c   1.000
_cell.angle_alpha   90.00
_cell.angle_beta   90.00
_cell.angle_gamma   90.00
#
_symmetry.space_group_name_H-M   'P 1'
#
loop_
_entity.id
_entity.type
_entity.pdbx_description
1 polymer ?
#
loop_
_entity_poly.entity_id
_entity_poly.type
_entity_poly.pdbx_seq_one_letter_code
_entity_poly.pdbx_strand_id
1 'polypeptide(L)'
;MGKNALKSVSNDEIEAGLKIYGMNSFLDKSDFPHKVETENAIKLLGTKENLKHLIDSYDIKCRYNKISKATEISIRGVSYTVDNSENALLSELSSLCARNQLQRTLPQEYILPIADKDSYNPILDWIEAKPWDGVDRLTDFINTIVVPGDFEKIKHIYLNKWLMSAVAVLHNEGNLDYEGVLVFQGAQGIGKTRWLKNLLPEKLKTYIEDGALIEPRNKDTIFTACSHWIVEIGELDSTFKASDISDIKRFITKKTDKLRRPYAREDSLLPRRTVFFGSVNEKSFLKDKTGNRRFWVLPVENLFSTSR
;
A
#
# COMPACT_ATOMS: atom_id res chain seq x y z
N MET A 1 -50.81 20.88 21.37
CA MET A 1 -49.99 21.72 20.46
C MET A 1 -48.96 22.44 21.31
N GLY A 2 -47.68 22.21 21.07
CA GLY A 2 -46.57 22.85 21.80
C GLY A 2 -45.28 22.11 21.47
N LYS A 3 -44.62 22.53 20.39
CA LYS A 3 -43.41 21.93 19.83
C LYS A 3 -42.24 22.12 20.80
N ASN A 4 -41.65 21.02 21.28
CA ASN A 4 -40.31 21.03 21.86
C ASN A 4 -39.29 21.21 20.72
N ALA A 5 -38.63 22.37 20.71
CA ALA A 5 -37.48 22.64 19.86
C ALA A 5 -36.27 21.86 20.41
N LEU A 6 -35.85 20.83 19.68
CA LEU A 6 -34.54 20.20 19.84
C LEU A 6 -33.47 21.24 19.51
N LYS A 7 -32.76 21.72 20.52
CA LYS A 7 -31.49 22.44 20.35
C LYS A 7 -30.48 21.48 19.74
N SER A 8 -30.07 21.74 18.50
CA SER A 8 -28.90 21.12 17.88
C SER A 8 -27.65 21.59 18.63
N VAL A 9 -26.97 20.67 19.32
CA VAL A 9 -25.68 20.93 19.94
C VAL A 9 -24.62 20.88 18.84
N SER A 10 -24.03 22.03 18.51
CA SER A 10 -22.86 22.13 17.64
C SER A 10 -21.62 21.74 18.45
N ASN A 11 -21.07 20.57 18.18
CA ASN A 11 -19.75 20.16 18.68
C ASN A 11 -18.66 20.73 17.76
N ASP A 12 -18.51 22.05 17.76
CA ASP A 12 -17.39 22.71 17.08
C ASP A 12 -16.19 22.71 18.06
N GLU A 13 -15.10 22.04 17.69
CA GLU A 13 -13.83 21.99 18.45
C GLU A 13 -12.80 22.90 17.77
N ILE A 14 -11.94 23.59 18.54
CA ILE A 14 -10.85 24.41 18.00
C ILE A 14 -9.54 23.66 18.20
N GLU A 15 -8.90 23.23 17.12
CA GLU A 15 -7.58 22.60 17.14
C GLU A 15 -6.65 23.35 16.17
N ALA A 16 -5.45 23.72 16.63
CA ALA A 16 -4.42 24.42 15.85
C ALA A 16 -4.87 25.73 15.14
N GLY A 17 -5.91 26.41 15.63
CA GLY A 17 -6.42 27.67 15.06
C GLY A 17 -7.38 27.51 13.89
N LEU A 18 -7.71 26.28 13.48
CA LEU A 18 -8.84 25.98 12.61
C LEU A 18 -10.08 25.66 13.45
N LYS A 19 -11.21 26.23 13.09
CA LYS A 19 -12.52 25.83 13.61
C LYS A 19 -12.93 24.54 12.92
N ILE A 20 -13.11 23.46 13.67
CA ILE A 20 -13.57 22.17 13.15
C ILE A 20 -15.09 22.17 13.18
N TYR A 21 -15.70 21.95 12.02
CA TYR A 21 -17.14 21.94 11.83
C TYR A 21 -17.68 20.51 11.84
N GLY A 22 -18.83 20.31 12.49
CA GLY A 22 -19.58 19.06 12.33
C GLY A 22 -20.11 18.91 10.89
N MET A 23 -20.18 17.67 10.38
CA MET A 23 -20.64 17.35 9.00
C MET A 23 -22.03 17.90 8.63
N ASN A 24 -22.82 18.33 9.61
CA ASN A 24 -24.14 18.95 9.40
C ASN A 24 -24.13 20.48 9.30
N SER A 25 -23.03 21.11 9.68
CA SER A 25 -22.84 22.56 9.62
C SER A 25 -22.41 22.98 8.21
N PHE A 26 -22.79 24.20 7.81
CA PHE A 26 -22.31 24.83 6.58
C PHE A 26 -21.10 25.72 6.91
N LEU A 27 -20.13 25.74 6.00
CA LEU A 27 -18.99 26.67 6.09
C LEU A 27 -19.42 28.06 5.61
N ASP A 28 -18.83 29.10 6.20
CA ASP A 28 -19.02 30.46 5.70
C ASP A 28 -18.31 30.62 4.35
N LYS A 29 -19.03 31.12 3.35
CA LYS A 29 -18.47 31.35 2.01
C LYS A 29 -17.34 32.36 2.02
N SER A 30 -17.35 33.29 2.97
CA SER A 30 -16.31 34.30 3.13
C SER A 30 -14.99 33.71 3.63
N ASP A 31 -14.98 32.51 4.21
CA ASP A 31 -13.75 31.84 4.66
C ASP A 31 -13.01 31.12 3.50
N PHE A 32 -13.69 30.87 2.37
CA PHE A 32 -13.06 30.18 1.25
C PHE A 32 -12.02 31.05 0.54
N PRO A 33 -10.86 30.48 0.17
CA PRO A 33 -9.76 31.23 -0.43
C PRO A 33 -10.06 31.75 -1.84
N HIS A 34 -10.77 30.97 -2.67
CA HIS A 34 -11.04 31.35 -4.06
C HIS A 34 -12.53 31.57 -4.31
N LYS A 35 -12.93 32.83 -4.36
CA LYS A 35 -14.32 33.26 -4.51
C LYS A 35 -14.44 34.48 -5.41
N VAL A 36 -15.61 34.63 -6.02
CA VAL A 36 -16.02 35.84 -6.74
C VAL A 36 -17.14 36.48 -5.94
N GLU A 37 -16.89 37.70 -5.50
CA GLU A 37 -17.85 38.50 -4.76
C GLU A 37 -18.53 39.48 -5.70
N THR A 38 -19.85 39.52 -5.63
CA THR A 38 -20.70 40.54 -6.25
C THR A 38 -21.47 41.25 -5.15
N GLU A 39 -22.10 42.38 -5.45
CA GLU A 39 -22.91 43.14 -4.48
C GLU A 39 -23.98 42.29 -3.77
N ASN A 40 -24.45 41.21 -4.40
CA ASN A 40 -25.57 40.39 -3.91
C ASN A 40 -25.20 38.95 -3.57
N ALA A 41 -24.00 38.47 -3.93
CA ALA A 41 -23.66 37.06 -3.78
C ALA A 41 -22.15 36.79 -3.78
N ILE A 42 -21.77 35.80 -2.96
CA ILE A 42 -20.46 35.13 -3.01
C ILE A 42 -20.60 33.81 -3.78
N LYS A 43 -19.85 33.68 -4.88
CA LYS A 43 -19.75 32.46 -5.69
C LYS A 43 -18.39 31.80 -5.49
N LEU A 44 -18.40 30.53 -5.08
CA LEU A 44 -17.17 29.76 -4.91
C LEU A 44 -16.66 29.21 -6.25
N LEU A 45 -15.34 29.21 -6.42
CA LEU A 45 -14.69 28.64 -7.60
C LEU A 45 -14.34 27.16 -7.40
N GLY A 46 -14.40 26.36 -8.47
CA GLY A 46 -14.04 24.94 -8.45
C GLY A 46 -12.53 24.72 -8.44
N THR A 47 -11.87 25.03 -7.32
CA THR A 47 -10.41 24.97 -7.20
C THR A 47 -9.97 23.94 -6.16
N LYS A 48 -8.74 23.43 -6.33
CA LYS A 48 -8.09 22.53 -5.37
C LYS A 48 -8.00 23.17 -3.97
N GLU A 49 -7.70 24.47 -3.89
CA GLU A 49 -7.57 25.21 -2.64
C GLU A 49 -8.90 25.29 -1.88
N ASN A 50 -10.03 25.45 -2.57
CA ASN A 50 -11.35 25.41 -1.95
C ASN A 50 -11.72 23.99 -1.47
N LEU A 51 -11.39 22.94 -2.23
CA LEU A 51 -11.57 21.57 -1.76
C LEU A 51 -10.72 21.29 -0.52
N LYS A 52 -9.46 21.74 -0.52
CA LYS A 52 -8.56 21.60 0.64
C LYS A 52 -9.11 22.32 1.87
N HIS A 53 -9.59 23.55 1.71
CA HIS A 53 -10.22 24.31 2.79
C HIS A 53 -11.42 23.56 3.38
N LEU A 54 -12.26 22.96 2.53
CA LEU A 54 -13.37 22.11 2.99
C LEU A 54 -12.87 20.89 3.76
N ILE A 55 -11.93 20.13 3.22
CA ILE A 55 -11.32 18.95 3.86
C ILE A 55 -10.79 19.32 5.26
N ASP A 56 -10.06 20.43 5.36
CA ASP A 56 -9.47 20.89 6.63
C ASP A 56 -10.53 21.33 7.64
N SER A 57 -11.55 22.05 7.18
CA SER A 57 -12.61 22.59 8.05
C SER A 57 -13.49 21.49 8.66
N TYR A 58 -13.58 20.32 8.02
CA TYR A 58 -14.31 19.16 8.55
C TYR A 58 -13.41 18.09 9.18
N ASP A 59 -12.11 18.39 9.37
CA ASP A 59 -11.09 17.45 9.86
C ASP A 59 -11.09 16.11 9.10
N ILE A 60 -11.22 16.19 7.78
CA ILE A 60 -11.12 15.03 6.89
C ILE A 60 -9.65 14.78 6.60
N LYS A 61 -9.20 13.53 6.78
CA LYS A 61 -7.84 13.13 6.38
C LYS A 61 -7.87 12.55 4.97
N CYS A 62 -7.00 13.04 4.11
CA CYS A 62 -6.79 12.50 2.77
C CYS A 62 -5.29 12.25 2.61
N ARG A 63 -4.90 10.99 2.43
CA ARG A 63 -3.49 10.56 2.44
C ARG A 63 -3.20 9.66 1.27
N TYR A 64 -1.96 9.67 0.80
CA TYR A 64 -1.52 8.77 -0.26
C TYR A 64 -0.67 7.63 0.31
N ASN A 65 -1.14 6.40 0.18
CA ASN A 65 -0.41 5.22 0.63
C ASN A 65 0.63 4.81 -0.42
N LYS A 66 1.91 4.98 -0.09
CA LYS A 66 3.02 4.69 -1.01
C LYS A 66 3.18 3.20 -1.32
N ILE A 67 2.62 2.30 -0.53
CA ILE A 67 2.68 0.84 -0.78
C ILE A 67 1.52 0.44 -1.68
N SER A 68 0.27 0.63 -1.25
CA SER A 68 -0.93 0.25 -2.02
C SER A 68 -1.19 1.12 -3.24
N LYS A 69 -0.48 2.24 -3.37
CA LYS A 69 -0.64 3.23 -4.44
C LYS A 69 -2.03 3.88 -4.48
N ALA A 70 -2.77 3.80 -3.37
CA ALA A 70 -4.14 4.27 -3.23
C ALA A 70 -4.23 5.61 -2.51
N THR A 71 -5.31 6.34 -2.79
CA THR A 71 -5.71 7.51 -2.00
C THR A 71 -6.68 7.05 -0.92
N GLU A 72 -6.38 7.36 0.32
CA GLU A 72 -7.17 6.97 1.48
C GLU A 72 -7.84 8.21 2.06
N ILE A 73 -9.14 8.09 2.32
CA ILE A 73 -9.97 9.14 2.91
C ILE A 73 -10.44 8.62 4.27
N SER A 74 -10.42 9.50 5.28
CA SER A 74 -11.01 9.22 6.58
C SER A 74 -11.83 10.42 7.03
N ILE A 75 -13.07 10.17 7.42
CA ILE A 75 -14.04 11.17 7.86
C ILE A 75 -14.51 10.79 9.27
N ARG A 76 -14.38 11.69 10.24
CA ARG A 76 -14.72 11.44 11.64
C ARG A 76 -16.19 11.04 11.77
N GLY A 77 -16.44 9.89 12.40
CA GLY A 77 -17.80 9.38 12.66
C GLY A 77 -18.52 8.76 11.45
N VAL A 78 -17.84 8.61 10.32
CA VAL A 78 -18.38 7.96 9.12
C VAL A 78 -17.64 6.65 8.87
N SER A 79 -18.40 5.57 8.68
CA SER A 79 -17.86 4.25 8.36
C SER A 79 -18.81 3.52 7.42
N TYR A 80 -18.26 2.77 6.48
CA TYR A 80 -19.00 1.90 5.57
C TYR A 80 -18.44 0.48 5.64
N THR A 81 -19.06 -0.45 4.92
CA THR A 81 -18.54 -1.81 4.78
C THR A 81 -17.19 -1.80 4.07
N VAL A 82 -16.35 -2.79 4.35
CA VAL A 82 -15.02 -2.93 3.73
C VAL A 82 -15.13 -2.91 2.20
N ASP A 83 -16.10 -3.65 1.65
CA ASP A 83 -16.34 -3.81 0.21
C ASP A 83 -16.51 -2.48 -0.55
N ASN A 84 -17.08 -1.45 0.08
CA ASN A 84 -17.47 -0.21 -0.59
C ASN A 84 -16.85 1.06 0.03
N SER A 85 -16.05 0.92 1.07
CA SER A 85 -15.61 2.03 1.91
C SER A 85 -14.95 3.17 1.13
N GLU A 86 -14.01 2.87 0.25
CA GLU A 86 -13.29 3.87 -0.55
C GLU A 86 -14.22 4.68 -1.46
N ASN A 87 -15.08 3.99 -2.22
CA ASN A 87 -16.03 4.62 -3.14
C ASN A 87 -17.10 5.42 -2.39
N ALA A 88 -17.56 4.90 -1.25
CA ALA A 88 -18.56 5.55 -0.42
C ALA A 88 -18.01 6.83 0.23
N LEU A 89 -16.78 6.82 0.76
CA LEU A 89 -16.14 8.00 1.35
C LEU A 89 -15.86 9.08 0.31
N LEU A 90 -15.43 8.71 -0.90
CA LEU A 90 -15.30 9.67 -2.01
C LEU A 90 -16.65 10.31 -2.37
N SER A 91 -17.71 9.51 -2.38
CA SER A 91 -19.08 9.99 -2.63
C SER A 91 -19.59 10.90 -1.52
N GLU A 92 -19.25 10.61 -0.26
CA GLU A 92 -19.57 11.46 0.89
C GLU A 92 -18.90 12.82 0.77
N LEU A 93 -17.62 12.86 0.34
CA LEU A 93 -16.90 14.11 0.08
C LEU A 93 -17.52 14.90 -1.09
N SER A 94 -17.98 14.22 -2.14
CA SER A 94 -18.73 14.86 -3.25
C SER A 94 -20.06 15.46 -2.76
N SER A 95 -20.77 14.77 -1.87
CA SER A 95 -22.00 15.26 -1.23
C SER A 95 -21.71 16.51 -0.37
N LEU A 96 -20.64 16.47 0.43
CA LEU A 96 -20.22 17.59 1.27
C LEU A 96 -19.81 18.83 0.46
N CYS A 97 -19.18 18.64 -0.69
CA CYS A 97 -18.92 19.71 -1.66
C CYS A 97 -20.24 20.37 -2.11
N ALA A 98 -21.21 19.56 -2.55
CA ALA A 98 -22.50 20.08 -3.03
C ALA A 98 -23.26 20.84 -1.94
N ARG A 99 -23.24 20.36 -0.69
CA ARG A 99 -23.84 21.03 0.47
C ARG A 99 -23.21 22.40 0.73
N ASN A 100 -21.90 22.53 0.53
CA ASN A 100 -21.16 23.79 0.66
C ASN A 100 -21.12 24.60 -0.65
N GLN A 101 -21.98 24.28 -1.64
CA GLN A 101 -22.10 24.98 -2.92
C GLN A 101 -20.81 24.97 -3.77
N LEU A 102 -19.97 23.94 -3.57
CA LEU A 102 -18.88 23.59 -4.46
C LEU A 102 -19.36 22.57 -5.50
N GLN A 103 -18.60 22.43 -6.59
CA GLN A 103 -18.88 21.43 -7.61
C GLN A 103 -18.67 20.01 -7.04
N ARG A 104 -19.62 19.11 -7.29
CA ARG A 104 -19.54 17.72 -6.79
C ARG A 104 -18.38 16.91 -7.37
N THR A 105 -17.79 17.37 -8.48
CA THR A 105 -16.71 16.71 -9.22
C THR A 105 -15.31 17.00 -8.66
N LEU A 106 -15.18 17.99 -7.78
CA LEU A 106 -13.87 18.40 -7.25
C LEU A 106 -13.10 17.25 -6.58
N PRO A 107 -13.74 16.36 -5.78
CA PRO A 107 -13.01 15.23 -5.19
C PRO A 107 -12.36 14.34 -6.25
N GLN A 108 -13.08 13.98 -7.32
CA GLN A 108 -12.51 13.16 -8.39
C GLN A 108 -11.35 13.85 -9.11
N GLU A 109 -11.36 15.17 -9.21
CA GLU A 109 -10.34 15.95 -9.93
C GLU A 109 -9.10 16.27 -9.08
N TYR A 110 -9.30 16.54 -7.79
CA TYR A 110 -8.28 17.17 -6.93
C TYR A 110 -7.91 16.38 -5.68
N ILE A 111 -8.53 15.24 -5.39
CA ILE A 111 -8.19 14.45 -4.19
C ILE A 111 -6.74 13.96 -4.23
N LEU A 112 -6.28 13.49 -5.40
CA LEU A 112 -4.92 12.95 -5.54
C LEU A 112 -3.83 13.98 -5.19
N PRO A 113 -3.78 15.18 -5.79
CA PRO A 113 -2.75 16.17 -5.44
C PRO A 113 -2.88 16.71 -4.01
N ILE A 114 -4.05 16.57 -3.37
CA ILE A 114 -4.22 16.87 -1.94
C ILE A 114 -3.60 15.76 -1.09
N ALA A 115 -3.95 14.51 -1.38
CA ALA A 115 -3.48 13.33 -0.66
C ALA A 115 -1.98 13.08 -0.81
N ASP A 116 -1.40 13.38 -1.97
CA ASP A 116 0.03 13.20 -2.26
C ASP A 116 0.93 14.07 -1.36
N LYS A 117 0.44 15.23 -0.91
CA LYS A 117 1.13 16.10 0.06
C LYS A 117 1.24 15.49 1.46
N ASP A 118 0.34 14.57 1.81
CA ASP A 118 0.37 13.76 3.03
C ASP A 118 0.53 12.28 2.65
N SER A 119 1.55 12.01 1.82
CA SER A 119 1.91 10.65 1.46
C SER A 119 2.69 9.98 2.59
N TYR A 120 2.46 8.68 2.77
CA TYR A 120 3.06 7.91 3.86
C TYR A 120 3.38 6.49 3.42
N ASN A 121 4.26 5.83 4.15
CA ASN A 121 4.61 4.43 3.92
C ASN A 121 4.22 3.63 5.17
N PRO A 122 3.07 2.92 5.16
CA PRO A 122 2.55 2.22 6.34
C PRO A 122 3.52 1.18 6.92
N ILE A 123 4.34 0.56 6.07
CA ILE A 123 5.32 -0.43 6.51
C ILE A 123 6.52 0.25 7.14
N LEU A 124 7.02 1.33 6.54
CA LEU A 124 8.14 2.07 7.09
C LEU A 124 7.75 2.73 8.42
N ASP A 125 6.58 3.35 8.48
CA ASP A 125 6.01 3.92 9.70
C ASP A 125 5.92 2.85 10.81
N TRP A 126 5.55 1.61 10.48
CA TRP A 126 5.52 0.51 11.44
C TRP A 126 6.91 0.06 11.89
N ILE A 127 7.88 -0.06 10.98
CA ILE A 127 9.27 -0.43 11.30
C ILE A 127 9.90 0.64 12.20
N GLU A 128 9.68 1.91 11.90
CA GLU A 128 10.29 3.05 12.59
C GLU A 128 9.51 3.46 13.87
N ALA A 129 8.31 2.92 14.09
CA ALA A 129 7.46 3.24 15.25
C ALA A 129 8.12 2.97 16.60
N LYS A 130 9.13 2.07 16.65
CA LYS A 130 9.89 1.76 17.86
C LYS A 130 11.38 1.70 17.53
N PRO A 131 12.25 2.34 18.34
CA PRO A 131 13.69 2.17 18.18
C PRO A 131 14.08 0.72 18.44
N TRP A 132 15.14 0.26 17.77
CA TRP A 132 15.72 -1.05 18.04
C TRP A 132 16.17 -1.14 19.50
N ASP A 133 15.84 -2.25 20.16
CA ASP A 133 16.09 -2.48 21.58
C ASP A 133 17.50 -3.03 21.87
N GLY A 134 18.35 -3.14 20.85
CA GLY A 134 19.72 -3.64 20.97
C GLY A 134 19.85 -5.16 21.02
N VAL A 135 18.74 -5.91 20.97
CA VAL A 135 18.76 -7.37 20.99
C VAL A 135 18.67 -7.90 19.56
N ASP A 136 19.72 -8.60 19.12
CA ASP A 136 19.75 -9.28 17.82
C ASP A 136 18.87 -10.54 17.87
N ARG A 137 17.78 -10.52 17.11
CA ARG A 137 16.84 -11.64 16.94
C ARG A 137 16.91 -12.25 15.55
N LEU A 138 17.82 -11.77 14.69
CA LEU A 138 17.90 -12.19 13.30
C LEU A 138 18.35 -13.63 13.18
N THR A 139 19.32 -14.04 14.00
CA THR A 139 19.79 -15.44 14.01
C THR A 139 18.68 -16.39 14.45
N ASP A 140 17.96 -16.06 15.53
CA ASP A 140 16.83 -16.87 16.00
C ASP A 140 15.71 -16.95 14.97
N PHE A 141 15.42 -15.83 14.29
CA PHE A 141 14.47 -15.79 13.19
C PHE A 141 14.91 -16.69 12.02
N ILE A 142 16.18 -16.62 11.60
CA ILE A 142 16.72 -17.47 10.53
C ILE A 142 16.66 -18.95 10.92
N ASN A 143 16.86 -19.27 12.19
CA ASN A 143 16.78 -20.63 12.74
C ASN A 143 15.35 -21.20 12.74
N THR A 144 14.31 -20.39 12.49
CA THR A 144 12.95 -20.91 12.24
C THR A 144 12.86 -21.75 10.96
N ILE A 145 13.85 -21.66 10.08
CA ILE A 145 13.91 -22.40 8.82
C ILE A 145 14.93 -23.52 8.94
N VAL A 146 14.43 -24.75 8.82
CA VAL A 146 15.25 -25.96 8.76
C VAL A 146 15.53 -26.30 7.31
N VAL A 147 16.82 -26.40 7.00
CA VAL A 147 17.34 -26.73 5.67
C VAL A 147 18.31 -27.92 5.80
N PRO A 148 18.60 -28.65 4.71
CA PRO A 148 19.65 -29.65 4.72
C PRO A 148 21.00 -29.04 5.13
N GLY A 149 21.87 -29.80 5.80
CA GLY A 149 23.06 -29.26 6.45
C GLY A 149 24.05 -28.52 5.53
N ASP A 150 24.11 -28.88 4.24
CA ASP A 150 24.91 -28.20 3.22
C ASP A 150 24.36 -26.81 2.84
N PHE A 151 23.10 -26.50 3.17
CA PHE A 151 22.46 -25.21 2.94
C PHE A 151 22.52 -24.27 4.16
N GLU A 152 23.04 -24.71 5.30
CA GLU A 152 22.98 -23.90 6.53
C GLU A 152 23.71 -22.55 6.36
N LYS A 153 24.91 -22.58 5.76
CA LYS A 153 25.68 -21.35 5.50
C LYS A 153 24.99 -20.44 4.47
N ILE A 154 24.42 -21.02 3.40
CA ILE A 154 23.79 -20.22 2.33
C ILE A 154 22.44 -19.65 2.78
N LYS A 155 21.71 -20.35 3.68
CA LYS A 155 20.49 -19.87 4.34
C LYS A 155 20.70 -18.50 4.97
N HIS A 156 21.74 -18.35 5.80
CA HIS A 156 22.05 -17.06 6.43
C HIS A 156 22.30 -15.97 5.39
N ILE A 157 23.09 -16.26 4.34
CA ILE A 157 23.43 -15.27 3.31
C ILE A 157 22.19 -14.82 2.54
N TYR A 158 21.35 -15.76 2.09
CA TYR A 158 20.17 -15.47 1.29
C TYR A 158 19.11 -14.73 2.10
N LEU A 159 18.87 -15.13 3.36
CA LEU A 159 17.92 -14.43 4.22
C LEU A 159 18.38 -13.02 4.58
N ASN A 160 19.65 -12.83 4.96
CA ASN A 160 20.17 -11.50 5.25
C ASN A 160 19.99 -10.57 4.05
N LYS A 161 20.39 -11.02 2.85
CA LYS A 161 20.22 -10.23 1.62
C LYS A 161 18.76 -9.91 1.33
N TRP A 162 17.87 -10.89 1.47
CA TRP A 162 16.44 -10.69 1.20
C TRP A 162 15.77 -9.75 2.20
N LEU A 163 16.03 -9.90 3.50
CA LEU A 163 15.50 -9.02 4.55
C LEU A 163 16.02 -7.59 4.41
N MET A 164 17.32 -7.42 4.13
CA MET A 164 17.89 -6.10 3.85
C MET A 164 17.22 -5.46 2.63
N SER A 165 16.99 -6.25 1.57
CA SER A 165 16.30 -5.78 0.37
C SER A 165 14.85 -5.40 0.68
N ALA A 166 14.14 -6.18 1.50
CA ALA A 166 12.76 -5.93 1.90
C ALA A 166 12.61 -4.59 2.64
N VAL A 167 13.56 -4.21 3.50
CA VAL A 167 13.55 -2.89 4.14
C VAL A 167 13.98 -1.80 3.15
N ALA A 168 15.04 -2.04 2.40
CA ALA A 168 15.62 -1.02 1.53
C ALA A 168 14.70 -0.61 0.35
N VAL A 169 13.85 -1.52 -0.16
CA VAL A 169 12.83 -1.18 -1.18
C VAL A 169 11.82 -0.14 -0.69
N LEU A 170 11.55 -0.05 0.62
CA LEU A 170 10.59 0.90 1.18
C LEU A 170 11.03 2.36 1.00
N HIS A 171 12.35 2.58 0.92
CA HIS A 171 12.96 3.89 0.68
C HIS A 171 13.18 4.20 -0.80
N ASN A 172 12.76 3.32 -1.72
CA ASN A 172 12.96 3.55 -3.14
C ASN A 172 12.05 4.68 -3.65
N GLU A 173 12.69 5.72 -4.20
CA GLU A 173 12.02 6.85 -4.87
C GLU A 173 12.22 6.82 -6.40
N GLY A 174 12.63 5.66 -6.93
CA GLY A 174 12.71 5.36 -8.37
C GLY A 174 14.14 5.15 -8.89
N ASN A 175 15.12 5.21 -8.01
CA ASN A 175 16.55 5.13 -8.32
C ASN A 175 17.21 3.83 -7.84
N LEU A 176 16.56 3.08 -6.94
CA LEU A 176 17.10 1.85 -6.37
C LEU A 176 16.61 0.63 -7.14
N ASP A 177 17.55 -0.24 -7.51
CA ASP A 177 17.29 -1.60 -7.95
C ASP A 177 17.67 -2.58 -6.85
N TYR A 178 16.79 -3.56 -6.67
CA TYR A 178 17.05 -4.72 -5.83
C TYR A 178 16.87 -5.95 -6.69
N GLU A 179 17.90 -6.81 -6.71
CA GLU A 179 17.86 -8.07 -7.42
C GLU A 179 17.73 -9.20 -6.40
N GLY A 180 16.70 -10.03 -6.50
CA GLY A 180 16.61 -11.23 -5.69
C GLY A 180 15.19 -11.63 -5.32
N VAL A 181 14.88 -12.89 -5.55
CA VAL A 181 13.70 -13.59 -5.07
C VAL A 181 14.19 -14.67 -4.14
N LEU A 182 13.81 -14.61 -2.87
CA LEU A 182 14.01 -15.73 -1.97
C LEU A 182 13.01 -16.83 -2.34
N VAL A 183 13.49 -18.04 -2.60
CA VAL A 183 12.63 -19.16 -2.99
C VAL A 183 12.72 -20.29 -1.98
N PHE A 184 11.60 -20.66 -1.36
CA PHE A 184 11.52 -21.85 -0.53
C PHE A 184 11.07 -23.04 -1.38
N GLN A 185 11.94 -24.04 -1.45
CA GLN A 185 11.71 -25.30 -2.14
C GLN A 185 11.47 -26.40 -1.12
N GLY A 186 10.27 -26.96 -1.06
CA GLY A 186 9.96 -28.01 -0.10
C GLY A 186 8.55 -28.55 -0.27
N ALA A 187 8.18 -29.57 0.49
CA ALA A 187 6.88 -30.22 0.36
C ALA A 187 5.70 -29.23 0.48
N GLN A 188 4.58 -29.56 -0.15
CA GLN A 188 3.33 -28.80 0.02
C GLN A 188 2.86 -28.92 1.48
N GLY A 189 2.26 -27.86 2.01
CA GLY A 189 1.69 -27.89 3.37
C GLY A 189 2.69 -27.65 4.52
N ILE A 190 3.99 -27.51 4.27
CA ILE A 190 5.00 -27.20 5.32
C ILE A 190 4.90 -25.76 5.88
N GLY A 191 3.94 -24.96 5.42
CA GLY A 191 3.68 -23.63 5.96
C GLY A 191 4.46 -22.47 5.33
N LYS A 192 4.98 -22.59 4.10
CA LYS A 192 5.76 -21.54 3.40
C LYS A 192 5.05 -20.17 3.36
N THR A 193 3.82 -20.13 2.83
CA THR A 193 2.98 -18.93 2.81
C THR A 193 2.63 -18.42 4.20
N ARG A 194 2.36 -19.34 5.16
CA ARG A 194 2.07 -18.96 6.55
C ARG A 194 3.28 -18.30 7.23
N TRP A 195 4.48 -18.83 7.01
CA TRP A 195 5.72 -18.25 7.52
C TRP A 195 5.92 -16.84 6.97
N LEU A 196 5.67 -16.63 5.68
CA LEU A 196 5.73 -15.31 5.06
C LEU A 196 4.71 -14.34 5.67
N LYS A 197 3.45 -14.77 5.81
CA LYS A 197 2.37 -13.97 6.42
C LYS A 197 2.65 -13.60 7.87
N ASN A 198 3.39 -14.43 8.60
CA ASN A 198 3.77 -14.18 9.99
C ASN A 198 4.87 -13.12 10.16
N LEU A 199 5.50 -12.65 9.08
CA LEU A 199 6.44 -11.52 9.14
C LEU A 199 5.76 -10.22 9.56
N LEU A 200 4.44 -10.11 9.33
CA LEU A 200 3.66 -8.93 9.60
C LEU A 200 2.59 -9.19 10.67
N PRO A 201 2.32 -8.19 11.53
CA PRO A 201 1.14 -8.24 12.39
C PRO A 201 -0.13 -8.26 11.54
N GLU A 202 -1.24 -8.78 12.11
CA GLU A 202 -2.50 -8.99 11.39
C GLU A 202 -2.96 -7.77 10.57
N LYS A 203 -2.85 -6.57 11.15
CA LYS A 203 -3.26 -5.31 10.51
C LYS A 203 -2.46 -4.96 9.24
N LEU A 204 -1.27 -5.53 9.07
CA LEU A 204 -0.39 -5.26 7.93
C LEU A 204 -0.30 -6.43 6.95
N LYS A 205 -0.94 -7.57 7.24
CA LYS A 205 -0.93 -8.73 6.33
C LYS A 205 -1.53 -8.43 4.96
N THR A 206 -2.39 -7.42 4.85
CA THR A 206 -2.92 -6.92 3.57
C THR A 206 -1.86 -6.36 2.63
N TYR A 207 -0.63 -6.12 3.10
CA TYR A 207 0.50 -5.73 2.25
C TYR A 207 1.34 -6.92 1.76
N ILE A 208 0.85 -8.14 2.00
CA ILE A 208 1.40 -9.38 1.46
C ILE A 208 0.39 -9.92 0.46
N GLU A 209 0.81 -10.04 -0.80
CA GLU A 209 0.05 -10.77 -1.82
C GLU A 209 0.58 -12.20 -1.88
N ASP A 210 -0.28 -13.19 -1.61
CA ASP A 210 0.07 -14.61 -1.74
C ASP A 210 -0.48 -15.26 -2.99
N GLY A 211 0.30 -16.15 -3.61
CA GLY A 211 -0.11 -16.85 -4.82
C GLY A 211 -0.24 -15.94 -6.04
N ALA A 212 0.53 -14.86 -6.10
CA ALA A 212 0.45 -13.90 -7.19
C ALA A 212 0.87 -14.53 -8.52
N LEU A 213 -0.01 -14.44 -9.52
CA LEU A 213 0.34 -14.73 -10.90
C LEU A 213 0.97 -13.48 -11.50
N ILE A 214 2.28 -13.53 -11.77
CA ILE A 214 2.99 -12.42 -12.42
C ILE A 214 2.99 -12.64 -13.92
N GLU A 215 2.14 -11.89 -14.62
CA GLU A 215 2.10 -11.83 -16.07
C GLU A 215 2.65 -10.48 -16.56
N PRO A 216 3.91 -10.41 -17.04
CA PRO A 216 4.54 -9.12 -17.37
C PRO A 216 3.87 -8.33 -18.51
N ARG A 217 2.94 -8.95 -19.25
CA ARG A 217 2.14 -8.33 -20.30
C ARG A 217 0.76 -7.86 -19.81
N ASN A 218 0.34 -8.29 -18.64
CA ASN A 218 -0.95 -7.96 -18.04
C ASN A 218 -0.75 -6.86 -17.00
N LYS A 219 -1.20 -5.64 -17.33
CA LYS A 219 -1.02 -4.46 -16.47
C LYS A 219 -1.67 -4.62 -15.11
N ASP A 220 -2.77 -5.38 -14.99
CA ASP A 220 -3.49 -5.54 -13.74
C ASP A 220 -2.68 -6.39 -12.76
N THR A 221 -2.11 -7.52 -13.22
CA THR A 221 -1.23 -8.35 -12.39
C THR A 221 0.01 -7.58 -11.92
N ILE A 222 0.58 -6.75 -12.80
CA ILE A 222 1.73 -5.91 -12.45
C ILE A 222 1.33 -4.83 -11.44
N PHE A 223 0.17 -4.21 -11.62
CA PHE A 223 -0.34 -3.22 -10.67
C PHE A 223 -0.60 -3.83 -9.29
N THR A 224 -1.24 -5.00 -9.23
CA THR A 224 -1.43 -5.76 -7.99
C THR A 224 -0.10 -6.05 -7.33
N ALA A 225 0.88 -6.61 -8.05
CA ALA A 225 2.19 -6.89 -7.48
C ALA A 225 2.89 -5.63 -6.95
N CYS A 226 2.81 -4.51 -7.67
CA CYS A 226 3.45 -3.25 -7.27
C CYS A 226 2.70 -2.50 -6.15
N SER A 227 1.50 -2.96 -5.77
CA SER A 227 0.67 -2.39 -4.72
C SER A 227 0.82 -3.14 -3.38
N HIS A 228 1.74 -4.11 -3.31
CA HIS A 228 2.06 -4.87 -2.10
C HIS A 228 3.54 -4.73 -1.76
N TRP A 229 3.86 -4.86 -0.47
CA TRP A 229 5.24 -4.85 -0.01
C TRP A 229 5.92 -6.19 -0.29
N ILE A 230 5.27 -7.30 0.04
CA ILE A 230 5.80 -8.64 -0.20
C ILE A 230 4.85 -9.34 -1.17
N VAL A 231 5.40 -9.89 -2.25
CA VAL A 231 4.63 -10.66 -3.22
C VAL A 231 5.21 -12.07 -3.29
N GLU A 232 4.44 -13.04 -2.83
CA GLU A 232 4.72 -14.45 -3.11
C GLU A 232 4.27 -14.77 -4.52
N ILE A 233 5.24 -15.07 -5.38
CA ILE A 233 5.02 -15.58 -6.73
C ILE A 233 4.50 -17.01 -6.58
N GLY A 234 3.20 -17.17 -6.83
CA GLY A 234 2.58 -18.48 -6.89
C GLY A 234 3.12 -19.28 -8.07
N GLU A 235 3.22 -20.60 -7.89
CA GLU A 235 3.47 -21.53 -9.00
C GLU A 235 4.71 -21.21 -9.83
N LEU A 236 5.87 -20.97 -9.22
CA LEU A 236 7.15 -21.13 -9.94
C LEU A 236 7.34 -22.63 -10.23
N ASP A 237 6.59 -23.16 -11.18
CA ASP A 237 6.54 -24.58 -11.50
C ASP A 237 7.27 -24.90 -12.81
N SER A 238 7.41 -26.18 -13.10
CA SER A 238 8.09 -26.64 -14.31
C SER A 238 7.29 -26.37 -15.58
N THR A 239 6.04 -25.90 -15.53
CA THR A 239 5.22 -25.61 -16.73
C THR A 239 5.58 -24.26 -17.37
N PHE A 240 6.23 -23.35 -16.62
CA PHE A 240 6.73 -22.09 -17.17
C PHE A 240 7.71 -22.32 -18.32
N LYS A 241 7.49 -21.59 -19.42
CA LYS A 241 8.43 -21.57 -20.54
C LYS A 241 9.64 -20.75 -20.13
N ALA A 242 10.78 -21.00 -20.78
CA ALA A 242 11.99 -20.20 -20.55
C ALA A 242 11.77 -18.69 -20.84
N SER A 243 10.88 -18.36 -21.80
CA SER A 243 10.45 -16.99 -22.06
C SER A 243 9.77 -16.34 -20.87
N ASP A 244 8.94 -17.10 -20.15
CA ASP A 244 8.14 -16.59 -19.03
C ASP A 244 9.06 -16.31 -17.84
N ILE A 245 10.02 -17.20 -17.59
CA ILE A 245 11.08 -17.00 -16.58
C ILE A 245 11.94 -15.77 -16.93
N SER A 246 12.27 -15.57 -18.20
CA SER A 246 13.04 -14.38 -18.65
C SER A 246 12.25 -13.09 -18.44
N ASP A 247 10.95 -13.09 -18.78
CA ASP A 247 10.07 -11.94 -18.59
C ASP A 247 9.88 -11.62 -17.09
N ILE A 248 9.77 -12.64 -16.23
CA ILE A 248 9.75 -12.49 -14.76
C ILE A 248 11.08 -11.91 -14.25
N LYS A 249 12.23 -12.43 -14.69
CA LYS A 249 13.56 -11.91 -14.33
C LYS A 249 13.70 -10.43 -14.70
N ARG A 250 13.22 -10.05 -15.89
CA ARG A 250 13.20 -8.64 -16.35
C ARG A 250 12.22 -7.82 -15.53
N PHE A 251 11.06 -8.39 -15.17
CA PHE A 251 10.10 -7.70 -14.33
C PHE A 251 10.71 -7.38 -12.97
N ILE A 252 11.21 -8.37 -12.21
CA ILE A 252 11.73 -8.23 -10.84
C ILE A 252 12.84 -7.17 -10.71
N THR A 253 13.66 -6.99 -11.74
CA THR A 253 14.80 -6.06 -11.72
C THR A 253 14.45 -4.59 -12.01
N LYS A 254 13.21 -4.27 -12.37
CA LYS A 254 12.81 -2.88 -12.59
C LYS A 254 12.83 -2.06 -11.30
N LYS A 255 13.30 -0.82 -11.41
CA LYS A 255 13.28 0.21 -10.35
C LYS A 255 11.92 0.89 -10.22
N THR A 256 11.23 1.03 -11.35
CA THR A 256 9.96 1.73 -11.50
C THR A 256 9.06 0.99 -12.48
N ASP A 257 7.76 1.07 -12.24
CA ASP A 257 6.73 0.52 -13.12
C ASP A 257 5.90 1.66 -13.72
N LYS A 258 5.82 1.72 -15.05
CA LYS A 258 4.98 2.68 -15.77
C LYS A 258 3.59 2.08 -15.95
N LEU A 259 2.63 2.52 -15.13
CA LEU A 259 1.28 1.97 -15.07
C LEU A 259 0.24 3.08 -14.98
N ARG A 260 -0.90 2.88 -15.63
CA ARG A 260 -2.08 3.73 -15.44
C ARG A 260 -2.81 3.26 -14.20
N ARG A 261 -2.94 4.13 -13.20
CA ARG A 261 -3.80 3.85 -12.05
C ARG A 261 -5.27 3.82 -12.49
N PRO A 262 -6.14 3.06 -11.80
CA PRO A 262 -7.58 3.16 -12.00
C PRO A 262 -8.02 4.63 -11.97
N TYR A 263 -8.85 5.03 -12.94
CA TYR A 263 -9.38 6.40 -13.11
C TYR A 263 -8.35 7.51 -13.40
N ALA A 264 -7.04 7.23 -13.42
CA ALA A 264 -6.05 8.21 -13.85
C ALA A 264 -6.21 8.50 -15.34
N ARG A 265 -5.88 9.74 -15.75
CA ARG A 265 -5.87 10.12 -17.17
C ARG A 265 -4.62 9.61 -17.89
N GLU A 266 -3.48 9.64 -17.19
CA GLU A 266 -2.17 9.31 -17.74
C GLU A 266 -1.49 8.16 -16.97
N ASP A 267 -0.51 7.54 -17.62
CA ASP A 267 0.40 6.61 -16.95
C ASP A 267 1.21 7.33 -15.86
N SER A 268 1.37 6.68 -14.71
CA SER A 268 2.25 7.12 -13.62
C SER A 268 3.52 6.27 -13.60
N LEU A 269 4.66 6.88 -13.24
CA LEU A 269 5.87 6.15 -12.88
C LEU A 269 5.80 5.82 -11.39
N LEU A 270 5.68 4.54 -11.06
CA LEU A 270 5.53 4.06 -9.69
C LEU A 270 6.85 3.46 -9.22
N PRO A 271 7.54 4.07 -8.23
CA PRO A 271 8.71 3.45 -7.63
C PRO A 271 8.35 2.11 -6.98
N ARG A 272 9.18 1.12 -7.25
CA ARG A 272 8.97 -0.23 -6.73
C ARG A 272 9.35 -0.30 -5.26
N ARG A 273 8.35 -0.59 -4.44
CA ARG A 273 8.50 -0.80 -2.99
C ARG A 273 8.12 -2.23 -2.61
N THR A 274 8.38 -3.16 -3.54
CA THR A 274 7.96 -4.56 -3.50
C THR A 274 9.19 -5.45 -3.49
N VAL A 275 9.18 -6.45 -2.60
CA VAL A 275 10.12 -7.57 -2.58
C VAL A 275 9.40 -8.86 -2.95
N PHE A 276 10.08 -9.74 -3.67
CA PHE A 276 9.48 -10.98 -4.15
C PHE A 276 9.95 -12.18 -3.34
N PHE A 277 9.01 -13.10 -3.11
CA PHE A 277 9.24 -14.40 -2.52
C PHE A 277 8.68 -15.47 -3.47
N GLY A 278 9.29 -16.65 -3.52
CA GLY A 278 8.79 -17.77 -4.30
C GLY A 278 8.57 -18.97 -3.40
N SER A 279 7.51 -19.73 -3.66
CA SER A 279 7.34 -21.03 -3.04
C SER A 279 7.13 -22.10 -4.10
N VAL A 280 7.90 -23.18 -3.98
CA VAL A 280 7.91 -24.27 -4.97
C VAL A 280 7.90 -25.61 -4.27
N ASN A 281 7.22 -26.57 -4.90
CA ASN A 281 7.17 -27.94 -4.43
C ASN A 281 8.19 -28.82 -5.17
N GLU A 282 8.43 -28.56 -6.46
CA GLU A 282 9.30 -29.37 -7.30
C GLU A 282 10.78 -29.00 -7.18
N LYS A 283 11.65 -30.01 -7.27
CA LYS A 283 13.10 -29.82 -7.26
C LYS A 283 13.62 -29.11 -8.52
N SER A 284 12.98 -29.37 -9.66
CA SER A 284 13.42 -28.92 -10.99
C SER A 284 12.50 -27.86 -11.60
N PHE A 285 12.27 -26.77 -10.87
CA PHE A 285 11.38 -25.70 -11.34
C PHE A 285 12.06 -24.69 -12.27
N LEU A 286 13.35 -24.40 -12.07
CA LEU A 286 14.11 -23.53 -12.98
C LEU A 286 14.74 -24.35 -14.10
N LYS A 287 14.12 -24.31 -15.28
CA LYS A 287 14.64 -24.97 -16.50
C LYS A 287 15.79 -24.24 -17.18
N ASP A 288 16.05 -22.99 -16.81
CA ASP A 288 17.07 -22.14 -17.43
C ASP A 288 18.48 -22.55 -16.97
N LYS A 289 19.35 -22.90 -17.94
CA LYS A 289 20.75 -23.29 -17.73
C LYS A 289 21.68 -22.09 -17.52
N THR A 290 21.21 -20.86 -17.76
CA THR A 290 21.99 -19.63 -17.63
C THR A 290 21.39 -18.69 -16.59
N GLY A 291 22.20 -18.27 -15.60
CA GLY A 291 21.88 -17.09 -14.80
C GLY A 291 20.60 -17.15 -13.95
N ASN A 292 20.54 -18.07 -12.99
CA ASN A 292 19.52 -18.09 -11.92
C ASN A 292 19.93 -17.27 -10.69
N ARG A 293 20.89 -16.34 -10.82
CA ARG A 293 21.41 -15.51 -9.71
C ARG A 293 20.34 -14.67 -8.98
N ARG A 294 19.18 -14.46 -9.63
CA ARG A 294 18.03 -13.73 -9.11
C ARG A 294 17.11 -14.59 -8.26
N PHE A 295 17.25 -15.91 -8.28
CA PHE A 295 16.47 -16.84 -7.48
C PHE A 295 17.38 -17.48 -6.44
N TRP A 296 17.18 -17.10 -5.19
CA TRP A 296 17.94 -17.59 -4.04
C TRP A 296 17.19 -18.77 -3.44
N VAL A 297 17.44 -19.94 -4.00
CA VAL A 297 16.71 -21.18 -3.66
C VAL A 297 17.26 -21.77 -2.37
N LEU A 298 16.37 -21.99 -1.40
CA LEU A 298 16.61 -22.73 -0.18
C LEU A 298 15.70 -23.96 -0.15
N PRO A 299 16.26 -25.18 -0.15
CA PRO A 299 15.52 -26.38 0.21
C PRO A 299 15.10 -26.29 1.68
N VAL A 300 13.81 -26.37 1.96
CA VAL A 300 13.24 -26.25 3.30
C VAL A 300 12.61 -27.59 3.69
N GLU A 301 13.06 -28.14 4.80
CA GLU A 301 12.55 -29.38 5.39
C GLU A 301 11.43 -29.09 6.39
N ASN A 302 11.56 -28.01 7.17
CA ASN A 302 10.57 -27.62 8.16
C ASN A 302 10.60 -26.10 8.43
N LEU A 303 9.46 -25.56 8.87
CA LEU A 303 9.30 -24.16 9.27
C LEU A 303 8.65 -24.12 10.65
N PHE A 304 9.36 -23.53 11.61
CA PHE A 304 8.82 -23.32 12.95
C PHE A 304 8.09 -21.98 13.01
N SER A 305 6.97 -21.95 13.74
CA SER A 305 6.37 -20.68 14.13
C SER A 305 7.24 -20.07 15.24
N THR A 306 7.63 -18.81 15.08
CA THR A 306 7.95 -17.97 16.23
C THR A 306 6.67 -17.88 17.05
N SER A 307 6.59 -18.72 18.08
CA SER A 307 5.48 -18.69 19.02
C SER A 307 5.76 -17.54 19.98
N ARG A 308 4.89 -16.52 19.95
CA ARG A 308 4.76 -15.36 20.86
C ARG A 308 5.31 -14.04 20.34
#